data_AF-A0A3D2VY90-F1
#
_entry.id   AF-A0A3D2VY90-F1
#
_cell.length_a   1.000
_cell.length_b   1.000
_cell.length_c   1.000
_cell.angle_alpha   90.00
_cell.angle_beta   90.00
_cell.angle_gamma   90.00
#
_symmetry.space_group_name_H-M   'P 1'
#
loop_
_entity.id
_entity.type
_entity.pdbx_description
1 polymer ?
#
loop_
_entity_poly.entity_id
_entity_poly.type
_entity_poly.pdbx_seq_one_letter_code
_entity_poly.pdbx_strand_id
1 'polypeptide(L)' 'MAQTRAGERRPTLYLIYAAPLAGGLTVEDTVVAGDADEAYRKARTLYPRDHFDVTVYLQSADDD' A
#
# COMPACT_ATOMS: atom_id res chain seq x y z
N MET A 1 29.14 -12.86 -6.82
CA MET A 1 28.56 -12.10 -7.96
C MET A 1 27.07 -12.38 -7.98
N ALA A 2 26.25 -11.58 -7.29
CA ALA A 2 24.80 -11.78 -7.21
C ALA A 2 24.14 -11.32 -8.52
N GLN A 3 23.92 -12.25 -9.44
CA GLN A 3 23.05 -12.03 -10.60
C GLN A 3 21.63 -12.41 -10.18
N THR A 4 20.94 -11.50 -9.50
CA THR A 4 19.49 -11.63 -9.30
C THR A 4 18.84 -11.26 -10.63
N ARG A 5 18.43 -12.31 -11.33
CA ARG A 5 17.66 -12.28 -12.56
C ARG A 5 16.56 -11.22 -12.48
N ALA A 6 16.46 -10.40 -13.52
CA ALA A 6 15.25 -9.67 -13.85
C ALA A 6 14.12 -10.70 -14.10
N GLY A 7 13.51 -11.20 -13.04
CA GLY A 7 12.44 -12.18 -13.06
C GLY A 7 11.18 -11.55 -12.49
N GLU A 8 10.12 -11.52 -13.30
CA GLU A 8 8.71 -11.31 -12.92
C GLU A 8 8.50 -10.70 -11.53
N ARG A 9 8.52 -9.36 -11.44
CA ARG A 9 7.98 -8.64 -10.28
C ARG A 9 6.50 -8.98 -10.22
N ARG A 10 6.14 -10.00 -9.44
CA ARG A 10 4.75 -10.35 -9.19
C ARG A 10 4.09 -9.10 -8.62
N PRO A 11 2.98 -8.63 -9.21
CA PRO A 11 2.26 -7.49 -8.66
C PRO A 11 1.92 -7.82 -7.21
N THR A 12 2.44 -7.02 -6.29
CA THR A 12 2.21 -7.21 -4.86
C THR A 12 1.02 -6.34 -4.48
N LEU A 13 0.06 -6.94 -3.79
CA LEU A 13 -1.12 -6.23 -3.31
C LEU A 13 -0.80 -5.63 -1.95
N TYR A 14 -1.14 -4.35 -1.79
CA TYR A 14 -1.02 -3.62 -0.56
C TYR A 14 -2.40 -3.13 -0.15
N LEU A 15 -2.77 -3.41 1.09
CA LEU A 15 -4.01 -2.93 1.69
C LEU A 15 -3.75 -1.57 2.33
N ILE A 16 -4.61 -0.61 2.03
CA ILE A 16 -4.56 0.74 2.54
C ILE A 16 -5.76 0.94 3.46
N TYR A 17 -5.48 1.40 4.68
CA TYR A 17 -6.50 1.95 5.57
C TYR A 17 -6.32 3.46 5.65
N ALA A 18 -7.32 4.19 5.17
CA ALA A 18 -7.38 5.63 5.24
C ALA A 18 -8.46 6.06 6.24
N ALA A 19 -8.03 6.53 7.41
CA ALA A 19 -8.89 7.04 8.45
C ALA A 19 -9.03 8.57 8.32
N PRO A 20 -10.24 9.12 8.11
CA PRO A 20 -10.43 10.56 8.06
C PRO A 20 -10.12 11.22 9.41
N LEU A 21 -9.26 12.23 9.42
CA LEU A 21 -8.89 12.98 10.63
C LEU A 21 -10.06 13.77 11.21
N ALA A 22 -11.01 14.17 10.36
CA ALA A 22 -12.23 14.88 10.78
C ALA A 22 -13.23 13.99 11.56
N GLY A 23 -12.91 12.71 11.76
CA GLY A 23 -13.83 11.71 12.28
C GLY A 23 -14.74 11.21 11.16
N GLY A 24 -14.76 9.90 10.95
CA GLY A 24 -15.53 9.29 9.88
C GLY A 24 -15.24 7.81 9.73
N LEU A 25 -15.88 7.19 8.74
CA LEU A 25 -15.63 5.80 8.41
C LEU A 25 -14.24 5.65 7.79
N THR A 26 -13.48 4.68 8.29
CA THR A 26 -12.20 4.30 7.70
C THR A 26 -12.47 3.68 6.34
N VAL A 27 -11.76 4.16 5.33
CA VAL A 27 -11.80 3.61 3.98
C VAL A 27 -10.74 2.53 3.90
N GLU A 28 -11.16 1.32 3.53
CA GLU A 28 -10.28 0.21 3.17
C GLU A 28 -10.18 0.16 1.65
N ASP A 29 -8.96 0.21 1.13
CA ASP A 29 -8.68 0.20 -0.31
C ASP A 29 -7.47 -0.70 -0.61
N THR A 30 -7.28 -1.15 -1.85
CA THR A 30 -6.19 -2.06 -2.22
C THR A 30 -5.46 -1.54 -3.44
N VAL A 31 -4.13 -1.44 -3.37
CA VAL A 31 -3.29 -1.00 -4.49
C VAL A 31 -2.27 -2.05 -4.88
N VAL A 32 -2.07 -2.17 -6.19
CA VAL A 32 -0.96 -2.94 -6.74
C VAL A 32 0.28 -2.05 -6.80
N ALA A 33 1.37 -2.51 -6.19
CA ALA A 33 2.66 -1.83 -6.23
C ALA A 33 3.81 -2.85 -6.29
N GLY A 34 4.96 -2.41 -6.79
CA GLY A 34 6.18 -3.24 -6.77
C GLY A 34 6.82 -3.32 -5.39
N ASP A 35 6.58 -2.32 -4.55
CA ASP A 35 7.18 -2.17 -3.22
C ASP A 35 6.32 -1.27 -2.32
N ALA A 36 6.56 -1.34 -1.00
CA ALA A 36 5.80 -0.60 0.01
C ALA A 36 5.91 0.92 -0.16
N ASP A 37 7.05 1.43 -0.66
CA ASP A 37 7.23 2.85 -0.93
C ASP A 37 6.36 3.33 -2.10
N GLU A 38 6.30 2.56 -3.19
CA GLU A 38 5.40 2.84 -4.30
C GLU A 38 3.92 2.78 -3.86
N ALA A 39 3.55 1.78 -3.05
CA ALA A 39 2.21 1.69 -2.47
C ALA A 39 1.89 2.92 -1.62
N TYR A 40 2.83 3.35 -0.76
CA TYR A 40 2.67 4.53 0.08
C TYR A 40 2.54 5.82 -0.73
N ARG A 41 3.34 5.98 -1.79
CA ARG A 41 3.22 7.15 -2.69
C ARG A 41 1.86 7.19 -3.37
N LYS A 42 1.36 6.07 -3.90
CA LYS A 42 0.01 5.98 -4.47
C LYS A 42 -1.06 6.29 -3.43
N ALA A 43 -0.96 5.70 -2.25
CA ALA A 43 -1.86 5.95 -1.14
C ALA A 43 -1.91 7.43 -0.76
N ARG A 44 -0.75 8.12 -0.75
CA ARG A 44 -0.66 9.56 -0.45
C ARG A 44 -1.23 10.45 -1.53
N THR A 45 -1.24 10.03 -2.79
CA THR A 45 -1.95 10.75 -3.86
C THR A 45 -3.46 10.67 -3.70
N LEU A 46 -3.98 9.52 -3.25
CA LEU A 46 -5.41 9.30 -3.05
C LEU A 46 -5.93 9.87 -1.72
N TYR A 47 -5.14 9.72 -0.66
CA TYR A 47 -5.48 10.07 0.71
C TYR A 47 -4.42 11.01 1.29
N PRO A 48 -4.57 12.33 1.09
CA PRO A 48 -3.61 13.31 1.55
C PRO A 48 -3.54 13.35 3.08
N ARG A 49 -2.32 13.49 3.62
CA ARG A 49 -2.05 13.46 5.07
C ARG A 49 -2.78 14.53 5.87
N ASP A 50 -3.12 15.64 5.23
CA ASP A 50 -3.86 16.75 5.84
C ASP A 50 -5.28 16.36 6.27
N HIS A 51 -5.87 15.38 5.59
CA HIS A 51 -7.25 14.95 5.81
C HIS A 51 -7.39 13.51 6.27
N PHE A 52 -6.41 12.66 5.96
CA PHE A 52 -6.44 11.23 6.23
C PHE A 52 -5.15 10.75 6.89
N ASP A 53 -5.31 10.01 7.98
CA ASP A 53 -4.26 9.13 8.48
C ASP A 53 -4.27 7.84 7.64
N VAL A 54 -3.12 7.50 7.07
CA VAL A 54 -3.01 6.42 6.09
C VAL A 54 -2.02 5.39 6.60
N THR A 55 -2.48 4.16 6.71
CA THR A 55 -1.66 3.00 7.04
C THR A 55 -1.66 2.02 5.88
N VAL A 56 -0.49 1.57 5.46
CA VAL A 56 -0.32 0.62 4.35
C VAL A 56 0.23 -0.69 4.90
N TYR A 57 -0.50 -1.77 4.66
CA TYR A 57 -0.09 -3.12 5.00
C TYR A 57 0.22 -3.90 3.72
N LEU A 58 1.29 -4.66 3.75
CA LEU A 58 1.57 -5.64 2.71
C LEU A 58 0.54 -6.76 2.83
N GLN A 59 -0.30 -6.92 1.81
CA GLN A 59 -1.21 -8.06 1.73
C GLN A 59 -0.45 -9.25 1.14
N SER A 60 0.49 -9.78 1.94
CA SER A 60 1.08 -11.08 1.64
C SER A 60 0.01 -12.13 1.86
N ALA A 61 -0.33 -12.87 0.82
CA ALA A 61 -1.14 -14.08 0.93
C ALA A 61 -0.31 -15.26 1.49
N ASP A 62 0.48 -14.99 2.53
CA ASP A 62 1.34 -15.96 3.22
C ASP A 62 0.93 -15.91 4.71
N ASP A 63 -0.30 -16.33 4.94
CA ASP A 63 -0.78 -16.85 6.23
C ASP A 63 -0.65 -18.38 6.08
N ASP A 64 0.50 -18.92 6.47
CA ASP A 64 0.77 -20.38 6.58
C ASP A 64 0.31 -20.89 7.96
#